data_AF-A0A7S1RN12-F1
#
_entry.id   AF-A0A7S1RN12-F1
#
_cell.length_a   1.000
_cell.length_b   1.000
_cell.length_c   1.000
_cell.angle_alpha   90.00
_cell.angle_beta   90.00
_cell.angle_gamma   90.00
#
_symmetry.space_group_name_H-M   'P 1'
#
loop_
_entity.id
_entity.type
_entity.pdbx_description
1 polymer ?
#
loop_
_entity_poly.entity_id
_entity_poly.type
_entity_poly.pdbx_seq_one_letter_code
_entity_poly.pdbx_strand_id
1 'polypeptide(L)'
;GLPSRALTYLFNGDVADRGTHALEIFVLIFGFMIACPGSVFLNRGNHEDEAINQSGCGGFYNECLAKYGRAFGGQLFDQMRSIYAVLPLASLLKESVFVVHGGLSRCNHFLQLLESAHERGSTIPVEPNGSHE
;
A
#
# COMPACT_ATOMS: atom_id res chain seq x y z
N GLY A 1 3.61 17.65 -7.91
CA GLY A 1 2.59 17.89 -8.97
C GLY A 1 1.53 16.81 -8.92
N LEU A 2 0.44 16.91 -9.70
CA LEU A 2 -0.53 15.81 -9.78
C LEU A 2 0.08 14.57 -10.46
N PRO A 3 -0.34 13.34 -10.10
CA PRO A 3 0.06 12.14 -10.81
C PRO A 3 -0.29 12.23 -12.30
N SER A 4 0.59 11.74 -13.16
CA SER A 4 0.39 11.71 -14.60
C SER A 4 1.32 10.67 -15.24
N ARG A 5 1.16 10.40 -16.53
CA ARG A 5 2.08 9.54 -17.29
C ARG A 5 3.55 9.97 -17.22
N ALA A 6 3.82 11.27 -17.00
CA ALA A 6 5.18 11.79 -16.88
C ALA A 6 5.68 11.86 -15.42
N LEU A 7 4.78 11.70 -14.44
CA LEU A 7 5.10 11.84 -13.03
C LEU A 7 4.44 10.72 -12.21
N THR A 8 5.24 9.71 -11.90
CA THR A 8 4.85 8.53 -11.12
C THR A 8 5.22 8.69 -9.66
N TYR A 9 4.34 8.25 -8.76
CA TYR A 9 4.56 8.20 -7.32
C TYR A 9 4.59 6.76 -6.82
N LEU A 10 5.57 6.47 -5.96
CA LEU A 10 5.61 5.25 -5.16
C LEU A 10 5.57 5.64 -3.68
N PHE A 11 4.47 5.31 -3.02
CA PHE A 11 4.32 5.41 -1.57
C PHE A 11 4.86 4.13 -0.94
N ASN A 12 5.80 4.25 -0.01
CA ASN A 12 6.49 3.10 0.57
C ASN A 12 5.97 2.75 1.98
N GLY A 13 4.66 2.59 2.13
CA GLY A 13 4.01 2.23 3.40
C GLY A 13 3.83 3.37 4.41
N ASP A 14 3.36 3.01 5.60
CA ASP A 14 3.12 3.88 6.78
C ASP A 14 2.13 5.01 6.53
N VAL A 15 1.05 4.68 5.82
CA VAL A 15 -0.12 5.54 5.67
C VAL A 15 -0.99 5.46 6.92
N ALA A 16 -1.15 4.26 7.49
CA ALA A 16 -1.90 3.99 8.73
C ALA A 16 -1.07 4.27 10.01
N ASP A 17 -0.21 5.28 10.00
CA ASP A 17 0.66 5.65 11.12
C ASP A 17 -0.08 6.55 12.15
N ARG A 18 0.64 7.17 13.09
CA ARG A 18 0.15 7.91 14.28
C ARG A 18 -0.75 9.14 14.01
N GLY A 19 -1.08 9.42 12.76
CA GLY A 19 -1.95 10.54 12.39
C GLY A 19 -3.42 10.27 12.71
N THR A 20 -4.24 11.32 12.68
CA THR A 20 -5.70 11.23 12.83
C THR A 20 -6.42 11.41 11.50
N HIS A 21 -5.74 11.20 10.38
CA HIS A 21 -6.26 11.39 9.01
C HIS A 21 -5.82 10.27 8.07
N ALA A 22 -5.47 9.10 8.60
CA ALA A 22 -4.96 8.00 7.79
C ALA A 22 -6.00 7.55 6.76
N LEU A 23 -7.29 7.54 7.12
CA LEU A 23 -8.33 7.14 6.19
C LEU A 23 -8.42 8.10 4.99
N GLU A 24 -8.43 9.41 5.23
CA GLU A 24 -8.51 10.41 4.18
C GLU A 24 -7.29 10.32 3.25
N ILE A 25 -6.11 10.02 3.81
CA ILE A 25 -4.89 9.79 3.02
C ILE A 25 -5.04 8.52 2.17
N PHE A 26 -5.54 7.41 2.72
CA PHE A 26 -5.82 6.20 1.93
C PHE A 26 -6.81 6.48 0.79
N VAL A 27 -7.93 7.14 1.09
CA VAL A 27 -8.95 7.51 0.09
C VAL A 27 -8.33 8.37 -1.01
N LEU A 28 -7.46 9.32 -0.66
CA LEU A 28 -6.75 10.15 -1.63
C LEU A 28 -5.82 9.32 -2.52
N ILE A 29 -5.00 8.45 -1.92
CA ILE A 29 -4.07 7.58 -2.65
C ILE A 29 -4.85 6.66 -3.58
N PHE A 30 -5.86 5.95 -3.08
CA PHE A 30 -6.69 5.05 -3.89
C PHE A 30 -7.45 5.80 -4.98
N GLY A 31 -7.95 7.00 -4.68
CA GLY A 31 -8.56 7.88 -5.66
C GLY A 31 -7.61 8.16 -6.84
N PHE A 32 -6.34 8.46 -6.56
CA PHE A 32 -5.35 8.64 -7.61
C PHE A 32 -4.90 7.34 -8.30
N MET A 33 -4.85 6.21 -7.59
CA MET A 33 -4.58 4.91 -8.22
C MET A 33 -5.65 4.55 -9.25
N ILE A 34 -6.91 4.89 -8.97
CA ILE A 34 -8.05 4.67 -9.88
C ILE A 34 -8.07 5.73 -10.99
N ALA A 35 -7.91 7.01 -10.64
CA ALA A 35 -8.02 8.12 -11.60
C ALA A 35 -6.81 8.23 -12.54
N CYS A 36 -5.64 7.75 -12.11
CA CYS A 36 -4.40 7.79 -12.89
C CYS A 36 -3.69 6.41 -12.83
N PRO A 37 -4.25 5.37 -13.48
CA PRO A 37 -3.68 4.03 -13.48
C PRO A 37 -2.22 4.04 -13.95
N GLY A 38 -1.36 3.28 -13.27
CA GLY A 38 0.08 3.19 -13.57
C GLY A 38 0.90 4.41 -13.15
N SER A 39 0.30 5.43 -12.52
CA SER A 39 1.01 6.63 -12.05
C SER A 39 1.15 6.70 -10.53
N VAL A 40 0.40 5.89 -9.78
CA VAL A 40 0.50 5.83 -8.32
C VAL A 40 0.56 4.38 -7.86
N PHE A 41 1.56 4.08 -7.04
CA PHE A 41 1.83 2.77 -6.45
C PHE A 41 1.96 2.90 -4.93
N LEU A 42 1.51 1.88 -4.20
CA LEU A 42 1.60 1.84 -2.74
C LEU A 42 2.15 0.48 -2.32
N ASN A 43 3.32 0.47 -1.69
CA ASN A 43 3.83 -0.71 -0.98
C ASN A 43 3.22 -0.76 0.43
N ARG A 44 3.14 -1.96 0.99
CA ARG A 44 2.75 -2.21 2.38
C ARG A 44 3.88 -1.83 3.34
N GLY A 45 3.58 -0.99 4.33
CA GLY A 45 4.45 -0.70 5.48
C GLY A 45 4.13 -1.59 6.68
N ASN A 46 4.84 -1.37 7.79
CA ASN A 46 4.54 -2.13 9.01
C ASN A 46 3.23 -1.64 9.65
N HIS A 47 2.87 -0.36 9.48
CA HIS A 47 1.62 0.17 10.01
C HIS A 47 0.37 -0.28 9.23
N GLU A 48 0.50 -0.82 8.02
CA GLU A 48 -0.59 -1.51 7.32
C GLU A 48 -0.77 -2.95 7.84
N ASP A 49 -0.96 -3.07 9.15
CA ASP A 49 -1.12 -4.33 9.86
C ASP A 49 -2.16 -4.21 10.98
N GLU A 50 -3.00 -5.25 11.09
CA GLU A 50 -4.08 -5.29 12.07
C GLU A 50 -3.55 -5.23 13.51
N ALA A 51 -2.48 -5.97 13.81
CA ALA A 51 -1.93 -6.01 15.16
C ALA A 51 -1.40 -4.63 15.55
N ILE A 52 -0.68 -3.95 14.66
CA ILE A 52 -0.15 -2.60 14.91
C ILE A 52 -1.29 -1.58 15.08
N ASN A 53 -2.31 -1.65 14.24
CA ASN A 53 -3.43 -0.70 14.28
C ASN A 53 -4.34 -0.87 15.52
N GLN A 54 -4.32 -2.05 16.14
CA GLN A 54 -5.09 -2.35 17.35
C GLN A 54 -4.24 -2.27 18.63
N SER A 55 -2.90 -2.37 18.56
CA SER A 55 -2.01 -2.50 19.73
C SER A 55 -1.68 -1.20 20.49
N GLY A 56 -2.59 -0.23 20.57
CA GLY A 56 -2.31 0.99 21.35
C GLY A 56 -3.49 1.94 21.56
N CYS A 57 -3.34 2.82 22.55
CA CYS A 57 -4.24 3.96 22.77
C CYS A 57 -4.05 5.01 21.67
N GLY A 58 -4.66 4.80 20.49
CA GLY A 58 -4.66 5.79 19.40
C GLY A 58 -4.28 5.29 17.99
N GLY A 59 -4.33 3.99 17.71
CA GLY A 59 -4.10 3.47 16.34
C GLY A 59 -5.26 3.73 15.36
N PHE A 60 -5.03 3.42 14.08
CA PHE A 60 -5.98 3.62 12.97
C PHE A 60 -7.38 3.03 13.24
N TYR A 61 -7.47 1.91 13.96
CA TYR A 61 -8.78 1.36 14.36
C TYR A 61 -9.59 2.37 15.18
N ASN A 62 -8.96 3.03 16.16
CA ASN A 62 -9.62 4.05 16.97
C ASN A 62 -9.99 5.29 16.15
N GLU A 63 -9.19 5.65 15.14
CA GLU A 63 -9.56 6.72 14.19
C GLU A 63 -10.87 6.38 13.47
N CYS A 64 -10.98 5.17 12.91
CA CYS A 64 -12.18 4.69 12.25
C CYS A 64 -13.40 4.72 13.20
N LEU A 65 -13.25 4.24 14.43
CA LEU A 65 -14.33 4.24 15.41
C LEU A 65 -14.74 5.66 15.83
N ALA A 66 -13.78 6.55 16.03
CA ALA A 66 -14.02 7.92 16.49
C ALA A 66 -14.74 8.77 15.45
N LYS A 67 -14.37 8.63 14.17
CA LYS A 67 -14.95 9.43 13.08
C LYS A 67 -16.27 8.88 12.54
N TYR A 68 -16.41 7.56 12.51
CA TYR A 68 -17.49 6.88 11.78
C TYR A 68 -18.40 6.02 12.69
N GLY A 69 -18.15 6.03 14.00
CA GLY A 69 -18.91 5.26 14.98
C GLY A 69 -18.54 3.77 14.98
N ARG A 70 -19.03 3.04 16.00
CA ARG A 70 -18.60 1.65 16.24
C ARG A 70 -18.96 0.68 15.10
N ALA A 71 -20.18 0.78 14.57
CA ALA A 71 -20.67 -0.15 13.56
C ALA A 71 -19.96 0.08 12.21
N PHE A 72 -20.08 1.29 11.65
CA PHE A 72 -19.52 1.59 10.33
C PHE A 72 -17.99 1.70 10.36
N GLY A 73 -17.40 2.32 11.40
CA GLY A 73 -15.95 2.37 11.58
C GLY A 73 -15.31 0.98 11.73
N GLY A 74 -15.98 0.04 12.39
CA GLY A 74 -15.54 -1.36 12.45
C GLY A 74 -15.51 -2.02 11.07
N GLN A 75 -16.61 -1.91 10.31
CA GLN A 75 -16.69 -2.45 8.96
C GLN A 75 -15.62 -1.83 8.02
N LEU A 76 -15.39 -0.53 8.15
CA LEU A 76 -14.37 0.17 7.38
C LEU A 76 -12.97 -0.38 7.67
N PHE A 77 -12.66 -0.62 8.94
CA PHE A 77 -11.39 -1.23 9.33
C PHE A 77 -11.24 -2.65 8.78
N ASP A 78 -12.30 -3.45 8.77
CA ASP A 78 -12.27 -4.80 8.19
C ASP A 78 -12.00 -4.78 6.67
N GLN A 79 -12.55 -3.80 5.95
CA GLN A 79 -12.24 -3.58 4.54
C GLN A 79 -10.77 -3.17 4.34
N MET A 80 -10.26 -2.25 5.17
CA MET A 80 -8.85 -1.84 5.11
C MET A 80 -7.89 -3.00 5.37
N ARG A 81 -8.21 -3.89 6.33
CA ARG A 81 -7.45 -5.13 6.58
C ARG A 81 -7.38 -6.01 5.33
N SER A 82 -8.48 -6.13 4.60
CA SER A 82 -8.53 -6.91 3.35
C SER A 82 -7.65 -6.27 2.27
N ILE A 83 -7.59 -4.94 2.21
CA ILE A 83 -6.69 -4.20 1.32
C ILE A 83 -5.22 -4.44 1.69
N TYR A 84 -4.87 -4.39 2.98
CA TYR A 84 -3.49 -4.62 3.43
C TYR A 84 -2.94 -5.99 2.99
N ALA A 85 -3.80 -7.01 2.91
CA ALA A 85 -3.40 -8.34 2.47
C ALA A 85 -2.97 -8.40 0.99
N VAL A 86 -3.41 -7.46 0.17
CA VAL A 86 -3.11 -7.42 -1.27
C VAL A 86 -2.10 -6.32 -1.66
N LEU A 87 -1.68 -5.49 -0.70
CA LEU A 87 -0.65 -4.47 -0.97
C LEU A 87 0.71 -5.12 -1.28
N PRO A 88 1.41 -4.68 -2.34
CA PRO A 88 2.76 -5.14 -2.66
C PRO A 88 3.73 -4.99 -1.49
N LEU A 89 4.57 -6.00 -1.24
CA LEU A 89 5.60 -5.91 -0.20
C LEU A 89 6.85 -5.14 -0.65
N ALA A 90 7.07 -5.06 -1.95
CA ALA A 90 8.21 -4.39 -2.56
C ALA A 90 7.90 -3.95 -3.99
N SER A 91 8.68 -3.01 -4.49
CA SER A 91 8.64 -2.53 -5.87
C SER A 91 10.05 -2.53 -6.47
N LEU A 92 10.19 -2.96 -7.73
CA LEU A 92 11.44 -2.89 -8.48
C LEU A 92 11.34 -1.77 -9.53
N LEU A 93 12.07 -0.68 -9.32
CA LEU A 93 12.07 0.46 -10.23
C LEU A 93 13.16 0.27 -11.30
N LYS A 94 12.74 0.30 -12.57
CA LYS A 94 13.63 0.23 -13.75
C LYS A 94 14.68 -0.89 -13.64
N GLU A 95 14.26 -2.05 -13.12
CA GLU A 95 15.10 -3.25 -12.96
C GLU A 95 16.40 -3.02 -12.15
N SER A 96 16.49 -1.92 -11.40
CA SER A 96 17.76 -1.47 -10.80
C SER A 96 17.64 -1.03 -9.35
N VAL A 97 16.48 -0.52 -8.94
CA VAL A 97 16.27 -0.03 -7.56
C VAL A 97 15.16 -0.83 -6.90
N PHE A 98 15.54 -1.65 -5.92
CA PHE A 98 14.62 -2.42 -5.10
C PHE A 98 14.15 -1.59 -3.89
N VAL A 99 12.84 -1.34 -3.82
CA VAL A 99 12.21 -0.53 -2.78
C VAL A 99 11.34 -1.41 -1.89
N VAL A 100 11.66 -1.41 -0.60
CA VAL A 100 10.92 -2.11 0.47
C VAL A 100 10.79 -1.14 1.66
N HIS A 101 9.73 -1.29 2.45
CA HIS A 101 9.49 -0.42 3.59
C HIS A 101 10.55 -0.57 4.70
N GLY A 102 10.68 -1.78 5.28
CA GLY A 102 11.55 -2.00 6.44
C GLY A 102 13.02 -2.28 6.13
N GLY A 103 13.32 -2.80 4.94
CA GLY A 103 14.70 -3.14 4.51
C GLY A 103 14.89 -4.62 4.18
N LEU A 104 16.15 -5.00 4.00
CA LEU A 104 16.52 -6.35 3.58
C LEU A 104 16.43 -7.34 4.75
N SER A 105 15.80 -8.48 4.48
CA SER A 105 15.83 -9.62 5.41
C SER A 105 17.24 -10.22 5.48
N ARG A 106 17.61 -10.71 6.66
CA ARG A 106 18.83 -11.52 6.86
C ARG A 106 18.70 -12.94 6.29
N CYS A 107 17.53 -13.32 5.79
CA CYS A 107 17.29 -14.62 5.17
C CYS A 107 17.78 -14.64 3.73
N ASN A 108 18.68 -15.57 3.40
CA ASN A 108 19.25 -15.73 2.04
C ASN A 108 18.22 -16.04 0.94
N HIS A 109 16.99 -16.44 1.29
CA HIS A 109 15.93 -16.81 0.35
C HIS A 109 14.87 -15.70 0.18
N PHE A 110 15.10 -14.50 0.69
CA PHE A 110 14.10 -13.43 0.71
C PHE A 110 13.62 -13.02 -0.70
N LEU A 111 14.55 -12.85 -1.65
CA LEU A 111 14.18 -12.49 -3.03
C LEU A 111 13.38 -13.60 -3.72
N GLN A 112 13.77 -14.87 -3.53
CA GLN A 112 13.03 -16.02 -4.06
C GLN A 112 11.64 -16.14 -3.45
N LEU A 113 11.49 -15.81 -2.16
CA LEU A 113 10.20 -15.77 -1.50
C LEU A 113 9.29 -14.71 -2.12
N LEU A 114 9.81 -13.51 -2.38
CA LEU A 114 9.08 -12.42 -3.02
C LEU A 114 8.69 -12.76 -4.46
N GLU A 115 9.58 -13.37 -5.22
CA GLU A 115 9.32 -13.82 -6.58
C GLU A 115 8.20 -14.88 -6.60
N SER A 116 8.25 -15.86 -5.69
CA SER A 116 7.16 -16.83 -5.52
C SER A 116 5.83 -16.19 -5.11
N ALA A 117 5.86 -15.05 -4.41
CA ALA A 117 4.67 -14.31 -4.02
C ALA A 117 4.08 -13.49 -5.18
N HIS A 118 4.94 -12.99 -6.07
CA HIS A 118 4.54 -12.29 -7.29
C HIS A 118 3.75 -13.20 -8.24
N GLU A 119 4.22 -14.44 -8.44
CA GLU A 119 3.56 -15.46 -9.28
C GLU A 119 2.16 -15.86 -8.78
N ARG A 120 1.83 -15.60 -7.50
CA ARG A 120 0.54 -15.93 -6.89
C ARG A 120 -0.57 -14.89 -7.15
N GLY A 121 -0.34 -13.90 -8.01
CA GLY A 121 -1.44 -13.15 -8.64
C GLY A 121 -1.71 -11.73 -8.14
N SER A 122 -0.71 -11.01 -7.63
CA SER A 122 -0.82 -9.56 -7.36
C SER A 122 -0.04 -8.75 -8.39
N THR A 123 -0.41 -8.85 -9.67
CA THR A 123 0.09 -7.93 -10.70
C THR A 123 -0.96 -6.85 -10.96
N ILE A 124 -0.60 -5.59 -10.72
CA ILE A 124 -1.28 -4.46 -11.37
C ILE A 124 -1.01 -4.62 -12.87
N PRO A 125 -2.03 -4.56 -13.75
CA PRO A 125 -1.81 -4.63 -15.19
C PRO A 125 -0.87 -3.50 -15.60
N VAL A 126 0.33 -3.85 -16.03
CA VAL A 126 1.20 -2.92 -16.73
C VAL A 126 0.75 -3.01 -18.18
N GLU A 127 0.10 -1.96 -18.68
CA GLU A 127 -0.18 -1.84 -20.12
C GLU A 127 1.15 -2.06 -20.87
N PRO A 128 1.18 -2.93 -21.89
CA PRO A 128 2.39 -3.17 -22.65
C PRO A 128 2.84 -1.82 -23.23
N ASN A 129 4.12 -1.49 -23.02
CA ASN A 129 4.73 -0.30 -23.60
C ASN A 129 4.30 -0.18 -25.06
N GLY A 130 3.51 0.86 -25.35
CA GLY A 130 3.18 1.23 -26.71
C GLY A 130 4.47 1.31 -27.50
N SER A 131 4.55 0.46 -28.52
CA SER A 131 5.64 0.40 -29.47
C SER A 131 6.01 1.82 -29.92
N HIS A 132 7.28 2.17 -29.74
CA HIS A 132 7.91 3.21 -30.53
C HIS A 132 7.89 2.73 -31.99
N GLU A 133 6.94 3.25 -32.77
CA GLU A 133 7.06 3.51 -34.22
C GLU A 133 6.33 4.82 -34.53
#